data_AF-A0A1F6FIB2-F1
#
_entry.id   AF-A0A1F6FIB2-F1
#
_cell.length_a   1.000
_cell.length_b   1.000
_cell.length_c   1.000
_cell.angle_alpha   90.00
_cell.angle_beta   90.00
_cell.angle_gamma   90.00
#
_symmetry.space_group_name_H-M   'P 1'
#
loop_
_entity.id
_entity.type
_entity.pdbx_description
1 polymer ?
#
loop_
_entity_poly.entity_id
_entity_poly.type
_entity_poly.pdbx_seq_one_letter_code
_entity_poly.pdbx_strand_id
1 'polypeptide(L)'
;MSIFVKVLVLAVFFLVALVISPKAKAEEDFDLFGMAARTGVFFLDRGTLDDVETVQEIFYNHGYDVVVDGNYGPKTEKAIRKLQSNTGQPETGILEYHQWLSLKAAALPKSWGALSASIDGKFGEAHNKSSRALAEQIAQRRCERYTKRGCIVISIADNGWSVARWCKKKNTTWIFMGASTVNYQTAHEELLRQAAGVDPEIAFGGKCFKQIEHNAKAGFLDDMEDWQLGGIEHED
;
A
#
# COMPACT_ATOMS: atom_id res chain seq x y z
N MET A 1 0.20 40.93 71.78
CA MET A 1 1.03 40.04 70.94
C MET A 1 1.99 40.92 70.14
N SER A 2 3.27 40.93 70.51
CA SER A 2 4.30 41.89 70.07
C SER A 2 4.48 41.90 68.55
N ILE A 3 4.76 43.07 67.97
CA ILE A 3 5.08 43.25 66.53
C ILE A 3 6.16 42.25 66.08
N PHE A 4 7.09 41.91 66.97
CA PHE A 4 8.11 40.89 66.74
C PHE A 4 7.56 39.49 66.45
N VAL A 5 6.44 39.09 67.08
CA VAL A 5 5.77 37.79 66.83
C VAL A 5 5.09 37.80 65.46
N LYS A 6 4.51 38.93 65.03
CA LYS A 6 3.88 39.05 63.71
C LYS A 6 4.91 39.05 62.57
N VAL A 7 6.07 39.69 62.78
CA VAL A 7 7.18 39.69 61.80
C VAL A 7 7.81 38.29 61.69
N LEU A 8 7.97 37.56 62.81
CA LEU A 8 8.51 36.20 62.78
C LEU A 8 7.56 35.21 62.08
N VAL A 9 6.24 35.32 62.31
CA VAL A 9 5.23 34.47 61.66
C VAL A 9 5.15 34.77 60.16
N LEU A 10 5.20 36.04 59.75
CA LEU A 10 5.22 36.42 58.33
C LEU A 10 6.52 35.99 57.62
N ALA A 11 7.68 36.09 58.28
CA ALA A 11 8.96 35.66 57.72
C ALA A 11 9.05 34.13 57.56
N VAL A 12 8.52 33.36 58.51
CA VAL A 12 8.43 31.90 58.40
C VAL A 12 7.44 31.49 57.31
N PHE A 13 6.28 32.16 57.17
CA PHE A 13 5.35 31.90 56.06
C PHE A 13 5.95 32.22 54.69
N PHE A 14 6.75 33.27 54.56
CA PHE A 14 7.43 33.61 53.30
C PHE A 14 8.57 32.61 52.97
N LEU A 15 9.28 32.12 53.99
CA LEU A 15 10.31 31.09 53.82
C LEU A 15 9.71 29.70 53.50
N VAL A 16 8.55 29.36 54.04
CA VAL A 16 7.82 28.12 53.69
C VAL A 16 7.20 28.20 52.30
N ALA A 17 6.69 29.38 51.88
CA ALA A 17 6.13 29.58 50.53
C ALA A 17 7.20 29.59 49.42
N LEU A 18 8.45 29.99 49.71
CA LEU A 18 9.56 29.93 48.74
C LEU A 18 10.09 28.51 48.49
N VAL A 19 9.83 27.56 49.39
CA VAL A 19 10.20 26.13 49.22
C VAL A 19 9.09 25.32 48.53
N ILE A 20 7.91 25.91 48.31
CA ILE A 20 6.84 25.33 47.48
C ILE A 20 6.59 26.25 46.29
N SER A 21 7.65 26.55 45.54
CA SER A 21 7.45 26.75 44.11
C SER A 21 7.10 25.37 43.55
N PRO A 22 5.99 25.15 42.82
CA PRO A 22 6.01 24.14 41.78
C PRO A 22 6.97 24.70 40.74
N LYS A 23 8.28 24.52 40.96
CA LYS A 23 9.20 24.48 39.84
C LYS A 23 8.59 23.43 38.95
N ALA A 24 8.05 23.89 37.83
CA ALA A 24 7.70 23.09 36.68
C ALA A 24 8.90 22.20 36.43
N LYS A 25 8.85 21.01 37.03
CA LYS A 25 9.48 19.85 36.49
C LYS A 25 8.63 19.64 35.25
N ALA A 26 9.10 20.18 34.13
CA ALA A 26 8.84 19.52 32.86
C ALA A 26 9.46 18.14 33.02
N GLU A 27 8.70 17.26 33.66
CA GLU A 27 8.80 15.84 33.49
C GLU A 27 8.50 15.68 32.01
N GLU A 28 9.52 15.29 31.26
CA GLU A 28 9.34 14.80 29.90
C GLU A 28 8.43 13.58 30.01
N ASP A 29 7.12 13.82 29.95
CA ASP A 29 6.16 12.84 29.47
C ASP A 29 6.59 12.56 28.02
N PHE A 30 7.50 11.61 27.88
CA PHE A 30 7.73 10.93 26.62
C PHE A 30 6.43 10.19 26.31
N ASP A 31 5.62 10.82 25.47
CA ASP A 31 4.30 10.39 25.06
C ASP A 31 4.42 9.10 24.20
N LEU A 32 4.63 7.99 24.92
CA LEU A 32 5.07 6.67 24.45
C LEU A 32 4.05 5.98 23.53
N PHE A 33 2.81 6.48 23.45
CA PHE A 33 1.71 5.86 22.70
C PHE A 33 1.14 6.72 21.56
N GLY A 34 1.69 7.91 21.29
CA GLY A 34 1.09 8.84 20.33
C GLY A 34 2.02 9.42 19.26
N MET A 35 3.34 9.39 19.46
CA MET A 35 4.28 10.13 18.59
C MET A 35 5.00 9.29 17.52
N ALA A 36 5.06 7.96 17.67
CA ALA A 36 5.87 7.10 16.78
C ALA A 36 5.38 7.07 15.31
N ALA A 37 4.11 7.39 15.04
CA ALA A 37 3.60 7.38 13.66
C ALA A 37 3.98 8.62 12.84
N ARG A 38 4.59 9.65 13.45
CA ARG A 38 4.85 10.95 12.79
C ARG A 38 6.32 11.25 12.50
N THR A 39 7.22 10.55 13.15
CA THR A 39 8.66 10.58 12.84
C THR A 39 8.98 9.38 11.97
N GLY A 40 9.79 9.51 10.91
CA GLY A 40 10.14 8.45 9.96
C GLY A 40 10.99 7.28 10.54
N VAL A 41 10.74 6.90 11.78
CA VAL A 41 11.45 5.88 12.56
C VAL A 41 10.41 4.93 13.15
N PHE A 42 10.42 3.65 12.75
CA PHE A 42 9.56 2.64 13.36
C PHE A 42 10.19 2.15 14.67
N PHE A 43 9.50 2.41 15.78
CA PHE A 43 9.79 1.74 17.03
C PHE A 43 8.99 0.45 17.11
N LEU A 44 9.70 -0.66 16.97
CA LEU A 44 9.17 -1.95 17.32
C LEU A 44 9.28 -2.08 18.84
N ASP A 45 8.22 -2.55 19.52
CA ASP A 45 8.05 -2.68 20.99
C ASP A 45 9.24 -3.29 21.78
N ARG A 46 10.29 -3.79 21.11
CA ARG A 46 11.52 -4.32 21.73
C ARG A 46 12.84 -3.68 21.23
N GLY A 47 12.79 -2.47 20.69
CA GLY A 47 13.99 -1.63 20.52
C GLY A 47 14.85 -1.90 19.28
N THR A 48 14.36 -2.63 18.27
CA THR A 48 14.98 -2.60 16.94
C THR A 48 14.44 -1.41 16.17
N LEU A 49 15.32 -0.51 15.77
CA LEU A 49 15.04 0.56 14.82
C LEU A 49 15.26 -0.02 13.43
N ASP A 50 14.19 -0.27 12.69
CA ASP A 50 14.26 -0.35 11.23
C ASP A 50 13.72 0.99 10.70
N ASP A 51 14.40 1.58 9.72
CA ASP A 51 13.88 2.78 9.09
C ASP A 51 12.60 2.45 8.30
N VAL A 52 11.77 3.46 8.06
CA VAL A 52 10.50 3.28 7.34
C VAL A 52 10.73 2.72 5.95
N GLU A 53 11.83 3.09 5.28
CA GLU A 53 12.17 2.60 3.96
C GLU A 53 12.37 1.07 3.95
N THR A 54 13.13 0.53 4.90
CA THR A 54 13.35 -0.92 5.08
C THR A 54 12.04 -1.66 5.36
N VAL A 55 11.17 -1.08 6.19
CA VAL A 55 9.83 -1.64 6.45
C VAL A 55 9.03 -1.67 5.14
N GLN A 56 8.98 -0.56 4.42
CA GLN A 56 8.26 -0.46 3.15
C GLN A 56 8.81 -1.43 2.10
N GLU A 57 10.13 -1.61 1.99
CA GLU A 57 10.76 -2.56 1.07
C GLU A 57 10.33 -4.00 1.37
N ILE A 58 10.36 -4.40 2.63
CA ILE A 58 9.96 -5.76 3.03
C ILE A 58 8.45 -5.97 2.78
N PHE A 59 7.61 -4.99 3.11
CA PHE A 59 6.18 -5.06 2.78
C PHE A 59 5.94 -5.12 1.27
N TYR A 60 6.67 -4.33 0.48
CA TYR A 60 6.58 -4.34 -0.97
C TYR A 60 6.96 -5.72 -1.54
N ASN A 61 8.05 -6.31 -1.05
CA ASN A 61 8.54 -7.63 -1.46
C ASN A 61 7.64 -8.79 -0.98
N HIS A 62 6.77 -8.56 0.01
CA HIS A 62 5.73 -9.52 0.43
C HIS A 62 4.37 -9.27 -0.24
N GLY A 63 4.29 -8.31 -1.17
CA GLY A 63 3.09 -8.07 -1.99
C GLY A 63 2.08 -7.11 -1.42
N TYR A 64 2.44 -6.37 -0.38
CA TYR A 64 1.58 -5.29 0.10
C TYR A 64 1.66 -4.09 -0.85
N ASP A 65 0.53 -3.37 -1.01
CA ASP A 65 0.48 -2.09 -1.72
C ASP A 65 1.06 -1.00 -0.81
N VAL A 66 2.35 -0.72 -1.00
CA VAL A 66 3.12 0.29 -0.29
C VAL A 66 4.03 1.01 -1.27
N VAL A 67 4.36 2.26 -0.98
CA VAL A 67 5.38 3.02 -1.69
C VAL A 67 6.63 3.04 -0.82
N VAL A 68 7.78 2.76 -1.40
CA VAL A 68 9.09 2.82 -0.73
C VAL A 68 9.61 4.26 -0.90
N ASP A 69 9.32 5.11 0.07
CA ASP A 69 9.67 6.54 0.08
C ASP A 69 10.24 7.04 1.43
N GLY A 70 10.43 6.13 2.39
CA GLY A 70 10.92 6.45 3.73
C GLY A 70 9.92 7.24 4.60
N ASN A 71 8.70 7.48 4.13
CA ASN A 71 7.68 8.25 4.84
C ASN A 71 6.53 7.37 5.32
N TYR A 72 6.20 7.45 6.61
CA TYR A 72 5.02 6.77 7.13
C TYR A 72 3.75 7.49 6.64
N GLY A 73 3.20 7.01 5.54
CA GLY A 73 1.99 7.56 4.93
C GLY A 73 0.77 6.62 5.02
N PRO A 74 -0.39 7.06 4.53
CA PRO A 74 -1.62 6.26 4.52
C PRO A 74 -1.47 4.89 3.84
N LYS A 75 -0.59 4.78 2.83
CA LYS A 75 -0.30 3.50 2.17
C LYS A 75 0.46 2.54 3.08
N THR A 76 1.45 3.02 3.82
CA THR A 76 2.20 2.22 4.81
C THR A 76 1.26 1.75 5.92
N GLU A 77 0.42 2.64 6.46
CA GLU A 77 -0.56 2.27 7.48
C GLU A 77 -1.54 1.21 6.97
N LYS A 78 -2.08 1.39 5.75
CA LYS A 78 -2.99 0.43 5.13
C LYS A 78 -2.32 -0.94 4.92
N ALA A 79 -1.05 -0.95 4.53
CA ALA A 79 -0.27 -2.17 4.39
C ALA A 79 -0.13 -2.91 5.73
N ILE A 80 0.14 -2.19 6.82
CA ILE A 80 0.20 -2.74 8.19
C ILE A 80 -1.16 -3.30 8.63
N ARG A 81 -2.24 -2.54 8.44
CA ARG A 81 -3.60 -3.02 8.71
C ARG A 81 -3.90 -4.29 7.93
N LYS A 82 -3.46 -4.37 6.67
CA LYS A 82 -3.64 -5.57 5.84
C LYS A 82 -2.84 -6.76 6.38
N LEU A 83 -1.61 -6.57 6.85
CA LEU A 83 -0.84 -7.62 7.52
C LEU A 83 -1.58 -8.13 8.76
N GLN A 84 -2.08 -7.23 9.59
CA GLN A 84 -2.84 -7.56 10.81
C GLN A 84 -4.10 -8.35 10.48
N SER A 85 -4.87 -7.88 9.49
CA SER A 85 -6.05 -8.56 8.96
C SER A 85 -5.73 -9.97 8.46
N ASN A 86 -4.66 -10.12 7.66
CA ASN A 86 -4.21 -11.40 7.12
C ASN A 86 -3.74 -12.38 8.20
N THR A 87 -3.34 -11.89 9.37
CA THR A 87 -2.87 -12.70 10.51
C THR A 87 -3.93 -12.85 11.61
N GLY A 88 -5.16 -12.38 11.37
CA GLY A 88 -6.27 -12.49 12.31
C GLY A 88 -6.14 -11.58 13.54
N GLN A 89 -5.36 -10.51 13.44
CA GLN A 89 -5.09 -9.57 14.51
C GLN A 89 -5.95 -8.30 14.35
N PRO A 90 -6.20 -7.54 15.43
CA PRO A 90 -6.83 -6.23 15.34
C PRO A 90 -6.07 -5.31 14.40
N GLU A 91 -6.79 -4.67 13.47
CA GLU A 91 -6.22 -3.70 12.54
C GLU A 91 -5.96 -2.39 13.29
N THR A 92 -4.88 -2.31 14.07
CA THR A 92 -4.49 -1.10 14.80
C THR A 92 -3.83 -0.08 13.88
N GLY A 93 -3.19 -0.55 12.80
CA GLY A 93 -2.32 0.27 11.96
C GLY A 93 -0.97 0.59 12.62
N ILE A 94 -0.61 -0.08 13.72
CA ILE A 94 0.69 0.05 14.39
C ILE A 94 1.44 -1.28 14.23
N LEU A 95 2.64 -1.26 13.65
CA LEU A 95 3.44 -2.46 13.45
C LEU A 95 4.17 -2.86 14.74
N GLU A 96 3.75 -3.96 15.36
CA GLU A 96 4.37 -4.50 16.56
C GLU A 96 5.61 -5.35 16.25
N TYR A 97 6.54 -5.47 17.21
CA TYR A 97 7.81 -6.20 17.02
C TYR A 97 7.61 -7.66 16.58
N HIS A 98 6.63 -8.35 17.17
CA HIS A 98 6.36 -9.74 16.84
C HIS A 98 5.76 -9.90 15.42
N GLN A 99 4.93 -8.95 14.98
CA GLN A 99 4.38 -8.90 13.62
C GLN A 99 5.52 -8.73 12.61
N TRP A 100 6.44 -7.82 12.92
CA TRP A 100 7.60 -7.54 12.08
C TRP A 100 8.56 -8.73 11.95
N LEU A 101 8.93 -9.36 13.08
CA LEU A 101 9.78 -10.55 13.04
C LEU A 101 9.14 -11.67 12.23
N SER A 102 7.83 -11.86 12.39
CA SER A 102 7.08 -12.87 11.64
C SER A 102 7.10 -12.58 10.13
N LEU A 103 6.94 -11.32 9.73
CA LEU A 103 7.02 -10.91 8.33
C LEU A 103 8.43 -11.14 7.76
N LYS A 104 9.49 -10.73 8.48
CA LYS A 104 10.89 -10.94 8.05
C LYS A 104 11.25 -12.41 7.88
N ALA A 105 10.70 -13.27 8.72
CA ALA A 105 10.92 -14.72 8.65
C ALA A 105 10.05 -15.41 7.59
N ALA A 106 8.98 -14.77 7.12
CA ALA A 106 8.10 -15.34 6.10
C ALA A 106 8.83 -15.47 4.76
N ALA A 107 8.56 -16.57 4.05
CA ALA A 107 9.15 -16.82 2.75
C ALA A 107 8.68 -15.76 1.73
N LEU A 108 9.64 -15.24 0.96
CA LEU A 108 9.34 -14.36 -0.17
C LEU A 108 8.68 -15.13 -1.31
N PRO A 109 7.79 -14.47 -2.06
CA PRO A 109 7.28 -15.02 -3.31
C PRO A 109 8.40 -15.35 -4.29
N LYS A 110 8.25 -16.47 -5.02
CA LYS A 110 9.26 -16.97 -5.96
C LYS A 110 9.06 -16.43 -7.37
N SER A 111 7.84 -16.03 -7.70
CA SER A 111 7.52 -15.39 -8.96
C SER A 111 6.61 -14.19 -8.79
N TRP A 112 6.84 -13.20 -9.63
CA TRP A 112 6.09 -11.97 -9.71
C TRP A 112 5.59 -11.77 -11.14
N GLY A 113 4.27 -11.79 -11.31
CA GLY A 113 3.61 -11.33 -12.52
C GLY A 113 3.37 -9.84 -12.44
N ALA A 114 3.77 -9.08 -13.46
CA ALA A 114 3.45 -7.66 -13.57
C ALA A 114 2.68 -7.40 -14.87
N LEU A 115 1.48 -6.86 -14.74
CA LEU A 115 0.60 -6.46 -15.83
C LEU A 115 0.67 -4.94 -16.01
N SER A 116 1.07 -4.52 -17.21
CA SER A 116 1.01 -3.12 -17.64
C SER A 116 -0.20 -2.86 -18.53
N ALA A 117 -0.78 -1.67 -18.39
CA ALA A 117 -1.90 -1.19 -19.17
C ALA A 117 -1.69 0.27 -19.55
N SER A 118 -1.78 0.61 -20.84
CA SER A 118 -1.73 1.99 -21.28
C SER A 118 -3.06 2.71 -21.04
N ILE A 119 -2.99 4.00 -20.68
CA ILE A 119 -4.21 4.75 -20.36
C ILE A 119 -5.13 5.01 -21.56
N ASP A 120 -4.63 4.80 -22.77
CA ASP A 120 -5.35 4.97 -24.04
C ASP A 120 -5.97 3.67 -24.58
N GLY A 121 -5.75 2.53 -23.92
CA GLY A 121 -6.28 1.23 -24.33
C GLY A 121 -5.63 0.58 -25.53
N LYS A 122 -4.48 1.10 -25.96
CA LYS A 122 -3.74 0.53 -27.08
C LYS A 122 -2.83 -0.62 -26.67
N PHE A 123 -2.29 -0.57 -25.47
CA PHE A 123 -1.27 -1.51 -25.01
C PHE A 123 -1.65 -2.13 -23.68
N GLY A 124 -1.41 -3.43 -23.58
CA GLY A 124 -1.20 -4.06 -22.29
C GLY A 124 -0.41 -5.33 -22.50
N GLU A 125 0.33 -5.71 -21.48
CA GLU A 125 1.21 -6.86 -21.53
C GLU A 125 1.56 -7.25 -20.10
N ALA A 126 1.83 -8.54 -19.89
CA ALA A 126 2.27 -9.02 -18.60
C ALA A 126 3.44 -9.99 -18.69
N HIS A 127 4.28 -9.99 -17.65
CA HIS A 127 5.50 -10.79 -17.59
C HIS A 127 5.75 -11.32 -16.20
N ASN A 128 6.39 -12.49 -16.15
CA ASN A 128 6.89 -13.09 -14.92
C ASN A 128 8.38 -12.82 -14.73
N LYS A 129 8.77 -12.44 -13.51
CA LYS A 129 10.16 -12.30 -13.07
C LYS A 129 10.34 -12.84 -11.65
N SER A 130 11.60 -12.98 -11.26
CA SER A 130 11.99 -13.47 -9.92
C SER A 130 11.81 -12.43 -8.81
N SER A 131 11.75 -11.14 -9.14
CA SER A 131 11.48 -10.07 -8.18
C SER A 131 10.40 -9.13 -8.68
N ARG A 132 9.64 -8.56 -7.73
CA ARG A 132 8.57 -7.60 -7.99
C ARG A 132 9.07 -6.37 -8.74
N ALA A 133 10.17 -5.78 -8.25
CA ALA A 133 10.78 -4.59 -8.86
C ALA A 133 11.18 -4.83 -10.32
N LEU A 134 11.76 -5.99 -10.65
CA LEU A 134 12.13 -6.31 -12.03
C LEU A 134 10.89 -6.54 -12.91
N ALA A 135 9.85 -7.20 -12.38
CA ALA A 135 8.60 -7.39 -13.09
C ALA A 135 7.95 -6.04 -13.43
N GLU A 136 7.77 -5.18 -12.43
CA GLU A 136 7.16 -3.86 -12.58
C GLU A 136 7.98 -2.94 -13.50
N GLN A 137 9.31 -2.92 -13.36
CA GLN A 137 10.19 -2.12 -14.21
C GLN A 137 10.12 -2.53 -15.69
N ILE A 138 10.05 -3.84 -15.98
CA ILE A 138 9.92 -4.32 -17.36
C ILE A 138 8.54 -3.96 -17.91
N ALA A 139 7.48 -4.22 -17.14
CA ALA A 139 6.11 -3.89 -17.54
C ALA A 139 5.97 -2.39 -17.87
N GLN A 140 6.49 -1.52 -16.99
CA GLN A 140 6.49 -0.07 -17.19
C GLN A 140 7.24 0.33 -18.46
N ARG A 141 8.51 -0.09 -18.60
CA ARG A 141 9.34 0.28 -19.75
C ARG A 141 8.75 -0.20 -21.07
N ARG A 142 8.13 -1.39 -21.10
CA ARG A 142 7.48 -1.90 -22.31
C ARG A 142 6.29 -1.03 -22.68
N CYS A 143 5.42 -0.69 -21.74
CA CYS A 143 4.28 0.18 -21.99
C CYS A 143 4.69 1.58 -22.50
N GLU A 144 5.73 2.18 -21.91
CA GLU A 144 6.23 3.51 -22.31
C GLU A 144 6.87 3.57 -23.70
N ARG A 145 7.27 2.41 -24.27
CA ARG A 145 7.68 2.29 -25.67
C ARG A 145 6.50 2.40 -26.62
N TYR A 146 5.33 1.90 -26.23
CA TYR A 146 4.13 1.87 -27.08
C TYR A 146 3.26 3.14 -26.97
N THR A 147 3.25 3.80 -25.81
CA THR A 147 2.42 5.00 -25.60
C THR A 147 3.17 6.12 -24.87
N LYS A 148 2.73 7.36 -25.13
CA LYS A 148 3.14 8.57 -24.38
C LYS A 148 2.04 9.11 -23.47
N ARG A 149 0.87 8.45 -23.43
CA ARG A 149 -0.29 8.91 -22.65
C ARG A 149 -0.15 8.59 -21.17
N GLY A 150 0.51 7.49 -20.82
CA GLY A 150 0.69 7.03 -19.44
C GLY A 150 0.43 5.53 -19.33
N CYS A 151 0.99 4.93 -18.29
CA CYS A 151 0.97 3.50 -18.04
C CYS A 151 0.60 3.24 -16.59
N ILE A 152 -0.21 2.21 -16.38
CA ILE A 152 -0.54 1.69 -15.06
C ILE A 152 0.04 0.29 -14.98
N VAL A 153 0.69 -0.03 -13.87
CA VAL A 153 1.26 -1.34 -13.60
C VAL A 153 0.64 -1.88 -12.33
N ILE A 154 0.19 -3.12 -12.38
CA ILE A 154 -0.12 -3.91 -11.19
C ILE A 154 0.76 -5.14 -11.17
N SER A 155 1.08 -5.61 -9.97
CA SER A 155 1.87 -6.83 -9.78
C SER A 155 1.17 -7.79 -8.84
N ILE A 156 1.35 -9.08 -9.06
CA ILE A 156 0.87 -10.12 -8.17
C ILE A 156 1.93 -11.20 -7.97
N ALA A 157 2.02 -11.69 -6.74
CA ALA A 157 2.91 -12.79 -6.36
C ALA A 157 2.29 -14.15 -6.70
N ASP A 158 3.17 -15.14 -6.91
CA ASP A 158 2.91 -16.59 -6.84
C ASP A 158 1.51 -17.06 -7.25
N ASN A 159 1.37 -17.55 -8.49
CA ASN A 159 0.12 -18.12 -9.04
C ASN A 159 -1.10 -17.18 -9.06
N GLY A 160 -0.92 -15.90 -8.76
CA GLY A 160 -1.98 -14.92 -8.86
C GLY A 160 -2.41 -14.63 -10.30
N TRP A 161 -3.67 -14.23 -10.42
CA TRP A 161 -4.30 -13.77 -11.64
C TRP A 161 -4.39 -12.25 -11.60
N SER A 162 -4.04 -11.61 -12.69
CA SER A 162 -4.23 -10.18 -12.89
C SER A 162 -4.96 -9.96 -14.21
N VAL A 163 -5.87 -9.00 -14.23
CA VAL A 163 -6.70 -8.71 -15.39
C VAL A 163 -6.78 -7.20 -15.57
N ALA A 164 -6.68 -6.74 -16.81
CA ALA A 164 -6.93 -5.35 -17.20
C ALA A 164 -7.99 -5.33 -18.29
N ARG A 165 -8.94 -4.40 -18.18
CA ARG A 165 -10.04 -4.23 -19.14
C ARG A 165 -10.23 -2.76 -19.46
N TRP A 166 -10.39 -2.45 -20.74
CA TRP A 166 -10.66 -1.09 -21.22
C TRP A 166 -12.09 -0.97 -21.70
N CYS A 167 -12.75 0.08 -21.24
CA CYS A 167 -14.12 0.41 -21.63
C CYS A 167 -14.25 1.88 -21.98
N LYS A 168 -15.07 2.19 -22.98
CA LYS A 168 -15.20 3.56 -23.49
C LYS A 168 -16.63 4.06 -23.35
N LYS A 169 -16.83 5.19 -22.68
CA LYS A 169 -18.12 5.90 -22.65
C LYS A 169 -17.89 7.35 -23.09
N LYS A 170 -18.54 7.73 -24.19
CA LYS A 170 -18.33 9.03 -24.85
C LYS A 170 -16.85 9.22 -25.21
N ASN A 171 -16.21 10.27 -24.71
CA ASN A 171 -14.79 10.57 -24.96
C ASN A 171 -13.86 10.13 -23.81
N THR A 172 -14.38 9.33 -22.88
CA THR A 172 -13.61 8.84 -21.71
C THR A 172 -13.34 7.35 -21.88
N THR A 173 -12.07 6.99 -21.79
CA THR A 173 -11.62 5.60 -21.65
C THR A 173 -11.42 5.31 -20.17
N TRP A 174 -12.04 4.23 -19.71
CA TRP A 174 -11.89 3.68 -18.37
C TRP A 174 -11.04 2.43 -18.45
N ILE A 175 -10.20 2.26 -17.44
CA ILE A 175 -9.36 1.08 -17.28
C ILE A 175 -9.68 0.51 -15.92
N PHE A 176 -10.09 -0.74 -15.93
CA PHE A 176 -10.29 -1.51 -14.73
C PHE A 176 -9.13 -2.48 -14.65
N MET A 177 -8.49 -2.52 -13.49
CA MET A 177 -7.42 -3.46 -13.19
C MET A 177 -7.74 -4.18 -11.88
N GLY A 178 -7.49 -5.48 -11.85
CA GLY A 178 -7.95 -6.36 -10.78
C GLY A 178 -7.01 -7.53 -10.64
N ALA A 179 -6.94 -8.10 -9.45
CA ALA A 179 -6.04 -9.20 -9.18
C ALA A 179 -6.59 -10.13 -8.11
N SER A 180 -6.34 -11.43 -8.26
CA SER A 180 -6.78 -12.43 -7.30
C SER A 180 -5.79 -13.58 -7.20
N THR A 181 -5.52 -14.05 -5.99
CA THR A 181 -4.74 -15.27 -5.74
C THR A 181 -5.57 -16.54 -5.87
N VAL A 182 -6.88 -16.44 -6.11
CA VAL A 182 -7.80 -17.58 -6.16
C VAL A 182 -7.91 -18.12 -7.60
N ASN A 183 -8.50 -17.33 -8.49
CA ASN A 183 -8.69 -17.67 -9.90
C ASN A 183 -8.96 -16.41 -10.72
N TYR A 184 -8.94 -16.59 -12.04
CA TYR A 184 -9.29 -15.55 -13.00
C TYR A 184 -10.69 -14.97 -12.75
N GLN A 185 -11.71 -15.81 -12.51
CA GLN A 185 -13.09 -15.36 -12.36
C GLN A 185 -13.24 -14.38 -11.21
N THR A 186 -12.54 -14.60 -10.10
CA THR A 186 -12.53 -13.71 -8.94
C THR A 186 -11.90 -12.37 -9.29
N ALA A 187 -10.77 -12.37 -10.01
CA ALA A 187 -10.13 -11.14 -10.48
C ALA A 187 -11.04 -10.38 -11.45
N HIS A 188 -11.73 -11.11 -12.34
CA HIS A 188 -12.68 -10.55 -13.30
C HIS A 188 -13.91 -9.94 -12.63
N GLU A 189 -14.50 -10.61 -11.63
CA GLU A 189 -15.63 -10.09 -10.87
C GLU A 189 -15.28 -8.80 -10.13
N GLU A 190 -14.05 -8.69 -9.61
CA GLU A 190 -13.56 -7.45 -9.01
C GLU A 190 -13.59 -6.29 -10.01
N LEU A 191 -13.12 -6.53 -11.25
CA LEU A 191 -13.20 -5.54 -12.32
C LEU A 191 -14.63 -5.10 -12.60
N LEU A 192 -15.56 -6.05 -12.68
CA LEU A 192 -16.97 -5.76 -12.92
C LEU A 192 -17.59 -4.96 -11.77
N ARG A 193 -17.22 -5.26 -10.52
CA ARG A 193 -17.65 -4.47 -9.35
C ARG A 193 -17.12 -3.04 -9.40
N GLN A 194 -15.84 -2.86 -9.74
CA GLN A 194 -15.24 -1.52 -9.92
C GLN A 194 -15.96 -0.76 -11.05
N ALA A 195 -16.19 -1.41 -12.19
CA ALA A 195 -16.89 -0.82 -13.32
C ALA A 195 -18.33 -0.43 -12.98
N ALA A 196 -19.05 -1.30 -12.25
CA ALA A 196 -20.43 -1.04 -11.84
C ALA A 196 -20.53 0.13 -10.84
N GLY A 197 -19.52 0.30 -9.99
CA GLY A 197 -19.42 1.43 -9.07
C GLY A 197 -19.18 2.77 -9.78
N VAL A 198 -18.51 2.76 -10.94
CA VAL A 198 -18.37 3.95 -11.80
C VAL A 198 -19.67 4.21 -12.56
N ASP A 199 -20.14 3.19 -13.28
CA ASP A 199 -21.33 3.26 -14.13
C ASP A 199 -21.79 1.85 -14.55
N PRO A 200 -23.01 1.42 -14.18
CA PRO A 200 -23.52 0.10 -14.54
C PRO A 200 -23.54 -0.17 -16.06
N GLU A 201 -23.72 0.86 -16.90
CA GLU A 201 -23.67 0.70 -18.36
C GLU A 201 -22.25 0.42 -18.86
N ILE A 202 -21.22 0.85 -18.13
CA ILE A 202 -19.83 0.54 -18.49
C ILE A 202 -19.52 -0.92 -18.14
N ALA A 203 -20.02 -1.41 -17.00
CA ALA A 203 -19.82 -2.79 -16.56
C ALA A 203 -20.53 -3.81 -17.45
N PHE A 204 -21.79 -3.55 -17.84
CA PHE A 204 -22.66 -4.54 -18.47
C PHE A 204 -23.15 -4.16 -19.88
N GLY A 205 -22.92 -2.92 -20.32
CA GLY A 205 -23.48 -2.39 -21.58
C GLY A 205 -22.61 -2.61 -22.83
N GLY A 206 -21.65 -3.54 -22.81
CA GLY A 206 -20.88 -3.93 -24.01
C GLY A 206 -19.92 -2.86 -24.57
N LYS A 207 -19.57 -1.84 -23.77
CA LYS A 207 -18.67 -0.75 -24.18
C LYS A 207 -17.18 -1.04 -23.93
N CYS A 208 -16.85 -2.28 -23.60
CA CYS A 208 -15.48 -2.74 -23.36
C CYS A 208 -14.90 -3.34 -24.63
N PHE A 209 -13.69 -2.93 -24.98
CA PHE A 209 -13.11 -3.21 -26.31
C PHE A 209 -11.75 -3.90 -26.24
N LYS A 210 -11.17 -4.06 -25.04
CA LYS A 210 -9.92 -4.80 -24.86
C LYS A 210 -9.89 -5.39 -23.45
N GLN A 211 -9.37 -6.60 -23.34
CA GLN A 211 -9.08 -7.25 -22.07
C GLN A 211 -7.79 -8.04 -22.20
N ILE A 212 -7.00 -8.03 -21.12
CA ILE A 212 -5.83 -8.87 -20.95
C ILE A 212 -5.94 -9.57 -19.61
N GLU A 213 -5.58 -10.83 -19.60
CA GLU A 213 -5.43 -11.63 -18.40
C GLU A 213 -4.02 -12.22 -18.30
N HIS A 214 -3.58 -12.44 -17.08
CA HIS A 214 -2.25 -12.95 -16.83
C HIS A 214 -2.20 -13.76 -15.55
N ASN A 215 -1.57 -14.93 -15.65
CA ASN A 215 -1.24 -15.76 -14.51
C ASN A 215 0.25 -15.66 -14.20
N ALA A 216 0.58 -15.29 -12.96
CA ALA A 216 1.96 -15.06 -12.51
C ALA A 216 2.88 -16.31 -12.55
N LYS A 217 2.33 -17.50 -12.82
CA LYS A 217 3.09 -18.74 -13.05
C LYS A 217 3.13 -19.16 -14.51
N ALA A 218 2.01 -19.06 -15.22
CA ALA A 218 1.91 -19.53 -16.60
C ALA A 218 2.33 -18.49 -17.66
N GLY A 219 2.44 -17.21 -17.26
CA GLY A 219 2.69 -16.13 -18.21
C GLY A 219 1.39 -15.53 -18.71
N PHE A 220 1.47 -14.78 -19.81
CA PHE A 220 0.28 -14.33 -20.53
C PHE A 220 -0.52 -15.55 -20.97
N LEU A 221 -1.78 -15.64 -20.54
CA LEU A 221 -2.70 -16.68 -20.98
C LEU A 221 -3.65 -16.02 -21.97
N ASP A 222 -3.57 -16.45 -23.23
CA ASP A 222 -4.40 -15.95 -24.33
C ASP A 222 -5.77 -16.67 -24.38
N ASP A 223 -5.99 -17.64 -23.46
CA ASP A 223 -7.03 -18.66 -23.56
C ASP A 223 -8.35 -18.27 -22.88
N MET A 224 -8.88 -17.08 -23.18
CA MET A 224 -10.32 -16.86 -23.08
C MET A 224 -10.85 -16.21 -24.35
N GLU A 225 -11.05 -17.07 -25.36
CA GLU A 225 -11.99 -16.82 -26.44
C GLU A 225 -13.38 -16.50 -25.83
N ASP A 226 -13.78 -15.24 -25.92
CA ASP A 226 -14.98 -14.81 -26.64
C ASP A 226 -15.56 -13.53 -26.03
N TRP A 227 -14.94 -12.39 -26.35
CA TRP A 227 -15.64 -11.16 -26.73
C TRP A 227 -14.75 -10.47 -27.78
N GLN A 228 -14.91 -10.87 -29.04
CA GLN A 228 -14.25 -10.22 -30.17
C GLN A 228 -14.53 -8.71 -30.16
N LEU A 229 -13.50 -7.89 -29.96
CA LEU A 229 -13.26 -6.66 -30.74
C LEU A 229 -11.76 -6.34 -30.76
N GLY A 230 -11.09 -6.73 -31.85
CA GLY A 230 -9.93 -6.02 -32.39
C GLY A 230 -8.58 -6.23 -31.70
N GLY A 231 -7.86 -7.28 -32.11
CA GLY A 231 -6.40 -7.27 -32.03
C GLY A 231 -5.81 -6.15 -32.89
N ILE A 232 -4.63 -5.66 -32.50
CA ILE A 232 -3.67 -5.02 -33.41
C ILE A 232 -2.28 -5.41 -32.94
N GLU A 233 -1.68 -6.38 -33.65
CA GLU A 233 -0.25 -6.37 -33.95
C GLU A 233 0.05 -5.16 -34.84
N HIS A 234 1.19 -4.51 -34.61
CA HIS A 234 1.90 -3.83 -35.68
C HIS A 234 3.41 -3.95 -35.44
N GLU A 235 4.05 -4.85 -36.20
CA GLU A 235 5.31 -4.59 -36.92
C GLU A 235 4.94 -3.77 -38.19
N ASP A 236 5.70 -2.83 -38.76
CA ASP A 236 7.11 -2.43 -38.61
C ASP A 236 7.29 -0.99 -38.07
#